data_AF-A0A1Y0HA78-F1
#
_entry.id   AF-A0A1Y0HA78-F1
#
_cell.length_a   1.000
_cell.length_b   1.000
_cell.length_c   1.000
_cell.angle_alpha   90.00
_cell.angle_beta   90.00
_cell.angle_gamma   90.00
#
_symmetry.space_group_name_H-M   'P 1'
#
loop_
_entity.id
_entity.type
_entity.pdbx_description
1 polymer ?
#
loop_
_entity_poly.entity_id
_entity_poly.type
_entity_poly.pdbx_seq_one_letter_code
_entity_poly.pdbx_strand_id
1 'polypeptide(L)'
;MKEYVFPTPPVVDSFPEISQAEARDRARSFLDFIGFEAPELTCELYFRFVAVHYFRGPCKTTQRITSGWVIGGCAPHLRLSDEEISNPIEALAIYSFFERLWIDRKGVPEPDGSVPEYRLPPDWDLVTYEGFLESNLGGYVNYFAWVLAKANKDSIVHPDIYAMGEKRGWFYEGKAKKD
;
A
#
# COMPACT_ATOMS: atom_id res chain seq x y z
N MET A 1 -18.02 0.39 -5.77
CA MET A 1 -16.62 0.81 -5.99
C MET A 1 -16.64 2.22 -6.53
N LYS A 2 -15.98 3.17 -5.86
CA LYS A 2 -15.87 4.56 -6.34
C LYS A 2 -14.98 4.56 -7.60
N GLU A 3 -15.33 5.35 -8.61
CA GLU A 3 -14.52 5.47 -9.81
C GLU A 3 -13.33 6.40 -9.52
N TYR A 4 -12.11 5.92 -9.74
CA TYR A 4 -10.88 6.68 -9.55
C TYR A 4 -10.21 6.92 -10.90
N VAL A 5 -9.48 8.03 -11.01
CA VAL A 5 -8.69 8.31 -12.21
C VAL A 5 -7.39 7.51 -12.13
N PHE A 6 -7.14 6.65 -13.12
CA PHE A 6 -5.93 5.86 -13.25
C PHE A 6 -5.18 6.23 -14.54
N PRO A 7 -4.30 7.25 -14.52
CA PRO A 7 -3.54 7.65 -15.70
C PRO A 7 -2.60 6.53 -16.12
N THR A 8 -2.64 6.04 -17.34
CA THR A 8 -1.75 4.93 -17.77
C THR A 8 -0.27 5.27 -17.51
N PRO A 9 0.48 4.49 -16.72
CA PRO A 9 1.92 4.71 -16.56
C PRO A 9 2.65 4.57 -17.91
N PRO A 10 3.76 5.28 -18.14
CA PRO A 10 4.51 5.14 -19.39
C PRO A 10 5.22 3.79 -19.57
N VAL A 11 5.32 2.94 -18.53
CA VAL A 11 6.02 1.63 -18.58
C VAL A 11 5.23 0.53 -17.85
N VAL A 12 3.91 0.43 -18.12
CA VAL A 12 3.01 -0.54 -17.45
C VAL A 12 3.37 -2.00 -17.72
N ASP A 13 4.03 -2.28 -18.85
CA ASP A 13 4.33 -3.66 -19.28
C ASP A 13 5.48 -4.30 -18.48
N SER A 14 6.22 -3.50 -17.71
CA SER A 14 7.33 -3.97 -16.88
C SER A 14 6.95 -4.29 -15.43
N PHE A 15 5.73 -3.96 -15.02
CA PHE A 15 5.30 -4.21 -13.65
C PHE A 15 4.89 -5.68 -13.48
N PRO A 16 5.25 -6.32 -12.35
CA PRO A 16 4.71 -7.63 -12.01
C PRO A 16 3.18 -7.56 -12.00
N GLU A 17 2.51 -8.68 -12.23
CA GLU A 17 1.04 -8.73 -12.18
C GLU A 17 0.62 -9.75 -11.15
N ILE A 18 -0.42 -9.43 -10.41
CA ILE A 18 -1.08 -10.33 -9.48
C ILE A 18 -2.57 -10.30 -9.78
N SER A 19 -3.19 -11.47 -9.94
CA SER A 19 -4.63 -11.50 -10.17
C SER A 19 -5.39 -10.95 -8.96
N GLN A 20 -6.60 -10.40 -9.16
CA GLN A 20 -7.43 -9.92 -8.05
C GLN A 20 -7.76 -11.03 -7.04
N ALA A 21 -7.95 -12.27 -7.52
CA ALA A 21 -8.19 -13.42 -6.66
C ALA A 21 -6.96 -13.71 -5.78
N GLU A 22 -5.77 -13.76 -6.38
CA GLU A 22 -4.53 -13.98 -5.66
C GLU A 22 -4.25 -12.85 -4.67
N ALA A 23 -4.46 -11.58 -5.05
CA ALA A 23 -4.32 -10.44 -4.13
C ALA A 23 -5.28 -10.55 -2.92
N ARG A 24 -6.49 -11.08 -3.13
CA ARG A 24 -7.46 -11.30 -2.05
C ARG A 24 -7.04 -12.42 -1.12
N ASP A 25 -6.57 -13.54 -1.66
CA ASP A 25 -6.07 -14.67 -0.87
C ASP A 25 -4.86 -14.26 -0.03
N ARG A 26 -3.96 -13.49 -0.65
CA ARG A 26 -2.82 -12.88 0.00
C ARG A 26 -3.20 -11.95 1.15
N ALA A 27 -4.17 -11.06 0.94
CA ALA A 27 -4.69 -10.16 1.97
C ALA A 27 -5.34 -10.94 3.15
N ARG A 28 -6.07 -12.01 2.85
CA ARG A 28 -6.67 -12.89 3.87
C ARG A 28 -5.60 -13.62 4.69
N SER A 29 -4.59 -14.19 4.04
CA SER A 29 -3.46 -14.86 4.70
C SER A 29 -2.71 -13.90 5.62
N PHE A 30 -2.46 -12.67 5.15
CA PHE A 30 -1.83 -11.63 5.97
C PHE A 30 -2.67 -11.29 7.20
N LEU A 31 -3.98 -11.04 7.05
CA LEU A 31 -4.87 -10.75 8.19
C LEU A 31 -4.85 -11.88 9.21
N ASP A 32 -4.93 -13.13 8.74
CA ASP A 32 -4.89 -14.30 9.61
C ASP A 32 -3.60 -14.37 10.43
N PHE A 33 -2.46 -14.09 9.77
CA PHE A 33 -1.12 -14.05 10.37
C PHE A 33 -0.98 -12.97 11.44
N ILE A 34 -1.52 -11.77 11.20
CA ILE A 34 -1.49 -10.67 12.17
C ILE A 34 -2.65 -10.74 13.20
N GLY A 35 -3.36 -11.87 13.26
CA GLY A 35 -4.32 -12.16 14.33
C GLY A 35 -5.73 -11.61 14.09
N PHE A 36 -6.13 -11.44 12.84
CA PHE A 36 -7.48 -11.01 12.45
C PHE A 36 -8.16 -12.05 11.58
N GLU A 37 -9.44 -12.26 11.82
CA GLU A 37 -10.29 -12.97 10.86
C GLU A 37 -10.98 -11.95 9.94
N ALA A 38 -11.17 -12.31 8.68
CA ALA A 38 -11.77 -11.45 7.67
C ALA A 38 -12.95 -12.17 6.96
N PRO A 39 -14.06 -12.42 7.69
CA PRO A 39 -15.27 -12.97 7.08
C PRO A 39 -15.83 -12.02 6.01
N GLU A 40 -15.72 -10.72 6.24
CA GLU A 40 -16.01 -9.67 5.26
C GLU A 40 -14.68 -9.10 4.75
N LEU A 41 -14.36 -9.38 3.49
CA LEU A 41 -13.18 -8.84 2.81
C LEU A 41 -13.60 -8.40 1.40
N THR A 42 -13.58 -7.10 1.19
CA THR A 42 -14.05 -6.43 -0.04
C THR A 42 -12.88 -5.75 -0.72
N CYS A 43 -12.72 -5.94 -2.03
CA CYS A 43 -11.73 -5.22 -2.81
C CYS A 43 -12.29 -3.84 -3.17
N GLU A 44 -11.67 -2.78 -2.65
CA GLU A 44 -12.10 -1.39 -2.82
C GLU A 44 -11.32 -0.69 -3.94
N LEU A 45 -10.10 -1.15 -4.21
CA LEU A 45 -9.29 -0.72 -5.34
C LEU A 45 -8.40 -1.87 -5.77
N TYR A 46 -8.33 -2.12 -7.07
CA TYR A 46 -7.40 -3.09 -7.65
C TYR A 46 -6.68 -2.42 -8.83
N PHE A 47 -5.36 -2.53 -8.83
CA PHE A 47 -4.53 -1.97 -9.86
C PHE A 47 -3.34 -2.90 -10.12
N ARG A 48 -3.57 -3.94 -10.94
CA ARG A 48 -2.63 -4.96 -11.50
C ARG A 48 -1.66 -5.64 -10.53
N PHE A 49 -0.88 -4.89 -9.76
CA PHE A 49 0.14 -5.34 -8.82
C PHE A 49 -0.15 -4.93 -7.37
N VAL A 50 -1.11 -4.03 -7.16
CA VAL A 50 -1.61 -3.66 -5.83
C VAL A 50 -3.12 -3.86 -5.75
N ALA A 51 -3.59 -4.19 -4.56
CA ALA A 51 -4.99 -4.13 -4.19
C ALA A 51 -5.12 -3.50 -2.81
N VAL A 52 -6.19 -2.71 -2.65
CA VAL A 52 -6.66 -2.21 -1.38
C VAL A 52 -7.95 -2.94 -1.06
N HIS A 53 -7.95 -3.65 0.05
CA HIS A 53 -9.11 -4.34 0.57
C HIS A 53 -9.59 -3.66 1.84
N TYR A 54 -10.90 -3.51 1.99
CA TYR A 54 -11.52 -3.23 3.27
C TYR A 54 -11.93 -4.55 3.92
N PHE A 55 -11.70 -4.68 5.22
CA PHE A 55 -12.09 -5.86 5.98
C PHE A 55 -12.88 -5.49 7.23
N ARG A 56 -13.74 -6.43 7.64
CA ARG A 56 -14.41 -6.40 8.93
C ARG A 56 -14.44 -7.81 9.51
N GLY A 57 -14.01 -7.94 10.76
CA GLY A 57 -14.00 -9.22 11.45
C GLY A 57 -13.37 -9.19 12.84
N PRO A 58 -13.42 -10.31 13.58
CA PRO A 58 -12.90 -10.38 14.93
C PRO A 58 -11.36 -10.38 14.96
N CYS A 59 -10.80 -9.64 15.92
CA CYS A 59 -9.41 -9.82 16.35
C CYS A 59 -9.31 -11.08 17.21
N LYS A 60 -8.45 -12.04 16.85
CA LYS A 60 -8.30 -13.32 17.55
C LYS A 60 -7.89 -13.16 19.01
N THR A 61 -7.13 -12.12 19.34
CA THR A 61 -6.67 -11.86 20.71
C THR A 61 -7.77 -11.25 21.59
N THR A 62 -8.47 -10.24 21.09
CA THR A 62 -9.45 -9.47 21.90
C THR A 62 -10.89 -9.93 21.71
N GLN A 63 -11.15 -10.74 20.69
CA GLN A 63 -12.48 -11.18 20.23
C GLN A 63 -13.41 -10.01 19.84
N ARG A 64 -12.87 -8.80 19.70
CA ARG A 64 -13.63 -7.62 19.29
C ARG A 64 -13.72 -7.54 17.78
N ILE A 65 -14.89 -7.20 17.27
CA ILE A 65 -15.07 -6.87 15.85
C ILE A 65 -14.28 -5.60 15.55
N THR A 66 -13.36 -5.72 14.62
CA THR A 66 -12.49 -4.65 14.13
C THR A 66 -12.71 -4.50 12.63
N SER A 67 -12.62 -3.28 12.14
CA SER A 67 -12.57 -2.98 10.71
C SER A 67 -11.30 -2.20 10.38
N GLY A 68 -10.97 -2.22 9.10
CA GLY A 68 -9.83 -1.51 8.58
C GLY A 68 -9.53 -1.92 7.16
N TRP A 69 -8.29 -1.67 6.76
CA TRP A 69 -7.85 -1.78 5.39
C TRP A 69 -6.59 -2.62 5.32
N VAL A 70 -6.45 -3.36 4.24
CA VAL A 70 -5.25 -4.09 3.88
C VAL A 70 -4.83 -3.68 2.49
N ILE A 71 -3.60 -3.18 2.40
CA ILE A 71 -2.97 -2.79 1.15
C ILE A 71 -1.82 -3.76 0.91
N GLY A 72 -1.71 -4.24 -0.32
CA GLY A 72 -0.61 -5.09 -0.71
C GLY A 72 -0.79 -5.61 -2.12
N GLY A 73 -0.04 -6.64 -2.49
CA GLY A 73 -0.19 -7.33 -3.77
C GLY A 73 1.10 -8.08 -4.10
N CYS A 74 1.88 -7.55 -5.06
CA CYS A 74 3.23 -8.02 -5.36
C CYS A 74 4.28 -7.64 -4.30
N ALA A 75 3.90 -6.81 -3.31
CA ALA A 75 4.76 -6.24 -2.30
C ALA A 75 4.20 -6.47 -0.86
N PRO A 76 4.97 -6.15 0.21
CA PRO A 76 4.59 -6.44 1.59
C PRO A 76 3.25 -5.85 1.97
N HIS A 77 2.47 -6.55 2.78
CA HIS A 77 1.15 -6.06 3.16
C HIS A 77 1.22 -5.08 4.34
N LEU A 78 0.33 -4.10 4.31
CA LEU A 78 0.13 -3.12 5.35
C LEU A 78 -1.32 -3.16 5.81
N ARG A 79 -1.54 -3.24 7.13
CA ARG A 79 -2.86 -3.05 7.74
C ARG A 79 -2.97 -1.61 8.24
N LEU A 80 -4.05 -0.94 7.87
CA LEU A 80 -4.43 0.37 8.40
C LEU A 80 -5.80 0.26 9.07
N SER A 81 -6.03 1.02 10.13
CA SER A 81 -7.35 1.16 10.77
C SER A 81 -8.18 2.23 10.06
N ASP A 82 -9.48 2.25 10.36
CA ASP A 82 -10.41 3.29 9.89
C ASP A 82 -10.11 4.68 10.46
N GLU A 83 -9.29 4.76 11.52
CA GLU A 83 -8.83 6.03 12.07
C GLU A 83 -7.65 6.59 11.26
N GLU A 84 -6.84 5.72 10.66
CA GLU A 84 -5.64 6.11 9.91
C GLU A 84 -5.97 6.56 8.48
N ILE A 85 -7.02 5.99 7.88
CA ILE A 85 -7.47 6.31 6.52
C ILE A 85 -8.98 6.18 6.38
N SER A 86 -9.54 6.92 5.44
CA SER A 86 -10.96 6.91 5.10
C SER A 86 -11.25 6.32 3.71
N ASN A 87 -10.23 6.12 2.86
CA ASN A 87 -10.44 5.60 1.51
C ASN A 87 -9.19 4.94 0.88
N PRO A 88 -9.36 4.18 -0.21
CA PRO A 88 -8.26 3.52 -0.91
C PRO A 88 -7.13 4.41 -1.43
N ILE A 89 -7.39 5.66 -1.81
CA ILE A 89 -6.33 6.56 -2.32
C ILE A 89 -5.40 6.97 -1.19
N GLU A 90 -5.94 7.28 -0.01
CA GLU A 90 -5.17 7.51 1.20
C GLU A 90 -4.35 6.28 1.60
N ALA A 91 -4.94 5.09 1.46
CA ALA A 91 -4.27 3.83 1.67
C ALA A 91 -3.02 3.69 0.79
N LEU A 92 -3.15 3.95 -0.51
CA LEU A 92 -2.03 3.92 -1.46
C LEU A 92 -0.97 4.99 -1.16
N ALA A 93 -1.40 6.19 -0.73
CA ALA A 93 -0.50 7.27 -0.35
C ALA A 93 0.38 6.88 0.84
N ILE A 94 -0.21 6.36 1.91
CA ILE A 94 0.53 5.84 3.07
C ILE A 94 1.41 4.65 2.67
N TYR A 95 0.85 3.72 1.88
CA TYR A 95 1.55 2.54 1.42
C TYR A 95 2.82 2.87 0.63
N SER A 96 2.77 3.89 -0.25
CA SER A 96 3.95 4.35 -1.00
C SER A 96 5.07 4.89 -0.08
N PHE A 97 4.69 5.56 1.02
CA PHE A 97 5.65 6.04 2.00
C PHE A 97 6.26 4.88 2.79
N PHE A 98 5.42 3.93 3.22
CA PHE A 98 5.83 2.75 3.95
C PHE A 98 6.77 1.86 3.14
N GLU A 99 6.44 1.57 1.89
CA GLU A 99 7.28 0.75 1.02
C GLU A 99 8.64 1.40 0.80
N ARG A 100 8.69 2.73 0.66
CA ARG A 100 9.97 3.41 0.58
C ARG A 100 10.82 3.20 1.83
N LEU A 101 10.22 3.31 3.01
CA LEU A 101 10.90 2.99 4.26
C LEU A 101 11.31 1.52 4.35
N TRP A 102 10.46 0.59 3.91
CA TRP A 102 10.79 -0.84 3.87
C TRP A 102 12.02 -1.11 3.01
N ILE A 103 12.06 -0.53 1.80
CA ILE A 103 13.19 -0.64 0.87
C ILE A 103 14.45 -0.07 1.52
N ASP A 104 14.36 1.14 2.08
CA ASP A 104 15.50 1.84 2.68
C ASP A 104 16.01 1.12 3.95
N ARG A 105 15.14 0.39 4.67
CA ARG A 105 15.44 -0.27 5.96
C ARG A 105 15.67 -1.78 5.86
N LYS A 106 15.57 -2.37 4.68
CA LYS A 106 15.71 -3.82 4.54
C LYS A 106 17.10 -4.28 5.00
N GLY A 107 17.13 -5.05 6.09
CA GLY A 107 18.37 -5.55 6.71
C GLY A 107 19.01 -4.60 7.72
N VAL A 108 18.33 -3.50 8.09
CA VAL A 108 18.81 -2.52 9.08
C VAL A 108 17.95 -2.65 10.36
N PRO A 109 18.53 -3.10 11.49
CA PRO A 109 17.87 -3.02 12.79
C PRO A 109 17.68 -1.56 13.22
N GLU A 110 16.54 -1.25 13.84
CA GLU A 110 16.32 0.00 14.56
C GLU A 110 17.31 0.13 15.73
N PRO A 111 17.53 1.35 16.28
CA PRO A 111 18.44 1.56 17.39
C PRO A 111 18.14 0.73 18.65
N ASP A 112 16.90 0.27 18.81
CA ASP A 112 16.46 -0.61 19.90
C ASP A 112 16.62 -2.12 19.57
N GLY A 113 17.20 -2.44 18.42
CA GLY A 113 17.39 -3.80 17.92
C GLY A 113 16.13 -4.42 17.30
N SER A 114 15.00 -3.72 17.30
CA SER A 114 13.82 -4.17 16.58
C SER A 114 14.02 -4.05 15.08
N VAL A 115 13.40 -4.93 14.30
CA VAL A 115 13.23 -4.72 12.86
C VAL A 115 11.82 -4.19 12.70
N PRO A 116 11.57 -3.10 11.95
CA PRO A 116 10.21 -2.61 11.82
C PRO A 116 9.34 -3.70 11.21
N GLU A 117 8.10 -3.83 11.69
CA GLU A 117 7.24 -4.97 11.35
C GLU A 117 6.73 -4.90 9.91
N TYR A 118 7.60 -5.27 8.97
CA TYR A 118 7.31 -5.51 7.58
C TYR A 118 6.97 -6.98 7.40
N ARG A 119 5.76 -7.37 7.78
CA ARG A 119 5.36 -8.76 7.89
C ARG A 119 4.94 -9.32 6.52
N LEU A 120 5.76 -10.21 5.96
CA LEU A 120 5.33 -11.15 4.92
C LEU A 120 4.67 -12.35 5.60
N PRO A 121 3.57 -12.91 5.06
CA PRO A 121 3.06 -14.18 5.55
C PRO A 121 4.12 -15.30 5.47
N PRO A 122 4.06 -16.33 6.33
CA PRO A 122 5.10 -17.38 6.41
C PRO A 122 5.36 -18.14 5.10
N ASP A 123 4.36 -18.22 4.23
CA ASP A 123 4.40 -19.00 2.98
C ASP A 123 4.88 -18.17 1.77
N TRP A 124 5.54 -17.04 1.99
CA TRP A 124 5.88 -16.08 0.93
C TRP A 124 7.38 -15.94 0.73
N ASP A 125 7.77 -15.95 -0.54
CA ASP A 125 9.14 -15.64 -0.94
C ASP A 125 9.45 -14.16 -0.70
N LEU A 126 10.55 -13.90 0.01
CA LEU A 126 11.11 -12.57 0.17
C LEU A 126 11.54 -12.03 -1.20
N VAL A 127 10.90 -10.97 -1.68
CA VAL A 127 11.45 -10.18 -2.79
C VAL A 127 12.78 -9.58 -2.30
N THR A 128 13.92 -10.05 -2.84
CA THR A 128 15.28 -9.55 -2.53
C THR A 128 15.43 -8.07 -2.95
N TYR A 129 16.48 -7.37 -2.51
CA TYR A 129 16.67 -5.98 -3.00
C TYR A 129 16.96 -5.98 -4.51
N GLU A 130 17.73 -6.96 -4.97
CA GLU A 130 17.93 -7.25 -6.39
C GLU A 130 16.60 -7.58 -7.07
N GLY A 131 15.80 -8.47 -6.47
CA GLY A 131 14.46 -8.79 -6.94
C GLY A 131 13.54 -7.57 -7.00
N PHE A 132 13.69 -6.61 -6.07
CA PHE A 132 12.98 -5.33 -6.07
C PHE A 132 13.40 -4.41 -7.23
N LEU A 133 14.70 -4.31 -7.50
CA LEU A 133 15.22 -3.55 -8.64
C LEU A 133 14.78 -4.17 -9.98
N GLU A 134 14.86 -5.50 -10.09
CA GLU A 134 14.45 -6.26 -11.28
C GLU A 134 12.95 -6.19 -11.54
N SER A 135 12.13 -6.16 -10.48
CA SER A 135 10.66 -6.05 -10.58
C SER A 135 10.15 -4.62 -10.75
N ASN A 136 11.05 -3.65 -10.95
CA ASN A 136 10.71 -2.23 -11.13
C ASN A 136 9.81 -1.68 -10.01
N LEU A 137 9.99 -2.20 -8.79
CA LEU A 137 9.11 -1.90 -7.67
C LEU A 137 9.23 -0.40 -7.26
N GLY A 138 10.37 0.25 -7.49
CA GLY A 138 10.50 1.71 -7.31
C GLY A 138 9.61 2.53 -8.25
N GLY A 139 9.29 2.01 -9.44
CA GLY A 139 8.44 2.68 -10.42
C GLY A 139 6.99 2.82 -9.97
N TYR A 140 6.42 1.81 -9.32
CA TYR A 140 5.03 1.89 -8.90
C TYR A 140 4.83 2.70 -7.62
N VAL A 141 5.76 2.64 -6.67
CA VAL A 141 5.73 3.49 -5.46
C VAL A 141 5.62 4.96 -5.87
N ASN A 142 6.43 5.36 -6.85
CA ASN A 142 6.39 6.70 -7.41
C ASN A 142 5.09 6.98 -8.18
N TYR A 143 4.55 6.00 -8.90
CA TYR A 143 3.28 6.17 -9.60
C TYR A 143 2.11 6.43 -8.62
N PHE A 144 2.06 5.75 -7.48
CA PHE A 144 1.03 6.03 -6.46
C PHE A 144 1.18 7.43 -5.87
N ALA A 145 2.38 7.77 -5.43
CA ALA A 145 2.66 9.05 -4.79
C ALA A 145 2.48 10.25 -5.73
N TRP A 146 3.03 10.18 -6.95
CA TRP A 146 3.14 11.33 -7.84
C TRP A 146 2.08 11.39 -8.93
N VAL A 147 1.39 10.28 -9.22
CA VAL A 147 0.38 10.20 -10.27
C VAL A 147 -1.01 9.96 -9.69
N LEU A 148 -1.25 8.87 -8.98
CA LEU A 148 -2.60 8.56 -8.46
C LEU A 148 -3.05 9.51 -7.36
N ALA A 149 -2.23 9.72 -6.33
CA ALA A 149 -2.56 10.63 -5.23
C ALA A 149 -2.75 12.07 -5.75
N LYS A 150 -1.94 12.48 -6.73
CA LYS A 150 -2.08 13.79 -7.38
C LYS A 150 -3.37 13.91 -8.19
N ALA A 151 -3.66 12.95 -9.06
CA ALA A 151 -4.86 12.95 -9.90
C ALA A 151 -6.16 12.86 -9.09
N ASN A 152 -6.10 12.27 -7.91
CA ASN A 152 -7.24 12.08 -7.01
C ASN A 152 -7.09 12.86 -5.70
N LYS A 153 -6.39 14.01 -5.71
CA LYS A 153 -6.06 14.79 -4.49
C LYS A 153 -7.29 15.17 -3.66
N ASP A 154 -8.43 15.42 -4.32
CA ASP A 154 -9.68 15.79 -3.66
C ASP A 154 -10.33 14.61 -2.90
N SER A 155 -9.85 13.38 -3.11
CA SER A 155 -10.24 12.22 -2.30
C SER A 155 -9.37 12.06 -1.04
N ILE A 156 -8.30 12.83 -0.87
CA ILE A 156 -7.46 12.80 0.34
C ILE A 156 -8.04 13.81 1.33
N VAL A 157 -8.77 13.32 2.32
CA VAL A 157 -9.48 14.11 3.33
C VAL A 157 -8.80 14.06 4.70
N HIS A 158 -7.95 13.05 4.95
CA HIS A 158 -7.19 12.95 6.18
C HIS A 158 -6.10 14.03 6.24
N PRO A 159 -6.10 14.91 7.26
CA PRO A 159 -5.25 16.11 7.29
C PRO A 159 -3.76 15.79 7.26
N ASP A 160 -3.33 14.76 8.00
CA ASP A 160 -1.90 14.39 8.05
C ASP A 160 -1.38 13.82 6.72
N ILE A 161 -2.22 13.07 6.00
CA ILE A 161 -1.88 12.50 4.69
C ILE A 161 -1.79 13.61 3.65
N TYR A 162 -2.73 14.57 3.70
CA TYR A 162 -2.69 15.74 2.85
C TYR A 162 -1.43 16.57 3.09
N ALA A 163 -1.12 16.89 4.35
CA ALA A 163 0.07 17.66 4.73
C ALA A 163 1.37 16.93 4.34
N MET A 164 1.42 15.61 4.44
CA MET A 164 2.54 14.80 3.94
C MET A 164 2.72 14.99 2.43
N GLY A 165 1.63 14.90 1.65
CA GLY A 165 1.65 15.08 0.20
C GLY A 165 2.13 16.48 -0.20
N GLU A 166 1.70 17.52 0.51
CA GLU A 166 2.18 18.89 0.32
C GLU A 166 3.69 19.03 0.61
N LYS A 167 4.14 18.56 1.78
CA LYS A 167 5.55 18.60 2.19
C LYS A 167 6.46 17.87 1.19
N ARG A 168 5.96 16.79 0.59
CA ARG A 168 6.66 15.99 -0.41
C ARG A 168 6.55 16.58 -1.83
N GLY A 169 5.68 17.56 -2.05
CA GLY A 169 5.47 18.19 -3.35
C GLY A 169 4.58 17.39 -4.31
N TRP A 170 3.88 16.36 -3.85
CA TRP A 170 3.04 15.50 -4.69
C TRP A 170 1.93 16.27 -5.42
N PHE A 171 1.39 17.30 -4.76
CA PHE A 171 0.32 18.14 -5.29
C PHE A 171 0.83 19.39 -6.01
N TYR A 172 2.14 19.56 -6.12
CA TYR A 172 2.71 20.74 -6.75
C TYR A 172 2.43 20.75 -8.27
N GLU A 173 1.89 21.87 -8.75
CA GLU A 173 1.57 22.13 -10.16
C GLU A 173 2.63 23.02 -10.85
N GLY A 174 3.88 23.00 -10.37
CA GLY A 174 4.94 23.76 -11.01
C GLY A 174 5.24 23.23 -12.40
N LYS A 175 5.23 24.13 -13.40
CA LYS A 175 5.89 23.89 -14.68
C LYS A 175 7.33 23.48 -14.39
N ALA A 176 7.75 22.30 -14.87
CA ALA A 176 9.16 21.93 -14.89
C ALA A 176 9.95 23.10 -15.48
N LYS A 177 10.80 23.74 -14.68
CA LYS A 177 11.85 24.59 -15.25
C LYS A 177 12.76 23.64 -16.00
N LYS A 178 12.73 23.75 -17.33
CA LYS A 178 13.82 23.29 -18.18
C LYS A 178 14.97 24.24 -17.90
N ASP A 179 15.93 23.78 -17.11
CA ASP A 179 17.30 24.31 -17.15
C ASP A 179 18.07 23.53 -18.21
#